data_AF-A0A2W4LXK4-F1
#
_entry.id   AF-A0A2W4LXK4-F1
#
_cell.length_a   1.000
_cell.length_b   1.000
_cell.length_c   1.000
_cell.angle_alpha   90.00
_cell.angle_beta   90.00
_cell.angle_gamma   90.00
#
_symmetry.space_group_name_H-M   'P 1'
#
loop_
_entity.id
_entity.type
_entity.pdbx_description
1 polymer ?
#
loop_
_entity_poly.entity_id
_entity_poly.type
_entity_poly.pdbx_seq_one_letter_code
_entity_poly.pdbx_strand_id
1 'polypeptide(L)'
;MYQASCAVTTITLLTSGTLGDVRPFVALGRGLQRAGYHVRLATHVPFGDLVRRHGLAFAPLAAHPSDLLHADPAAPPPRDRAPRGAGATRRVVRAG
;
A
#
# COMPACT_ATOMS: atom_id res chain seq x y z
N MET A 1 17.86 7.37 32.76
CA MET A 1 18.33 7.13 31.37
C MET A 1 17.13 7.07 30.45
N TYR A 2 16.86 8.16 29.71
CA TYR A 2 15.75 8.24 28.77
C TYR A 2 16.22 7.74 27.40
N GLN A 3 15.79 6.56 27.00
CA GLN A 3 16.00 6.05 25.65
C GLN A 3 15.06 6.80 24.72
N ALA A 4 15.54 7.85 24.07
CA ALA A 4 14.83 8.45 22.95
C ALA A 4 14.95 7.49 21.75
N SER A 5 13.97 6.60 21.61
CA SER A 5 13.75 5.88 20.36
C SER A 5 13.43 6.93 19.30
N CYS A 6 14.44 7.34 18.53
CA CYS A 6 14.26 8.20 17.36
C CYS A 6 13.52 7.37 16.31
N ALA A 7 12.20 7.25 16.46
CA ALA A 7 11.38 6.51 15.53
C ALA A 7 11.55 7.14 14.15
N VAL A 8 12.07 6.37 13.20
CA VAL A 8 12.18 6.80 11.81
C VAL A 8 10.76 7.01 11.28
N THR A 9 10.36 8.28 11.14
CA THR A 9 9.05 8.63 10.62
C THR A 9 8.99 8.27 9.14
N THR A 10 8.26 7.20 8.82
CA THR A 10 8.03 6.77 7.44
C THR A 10 6.70 7.31 6.93
N ILE A 11 6.74 8.04 5.81
CA ILE A 11 5.55 8.53 5.10
C ILE A 11 5.05 7.40 4.20
N THR A 12 3.85 6.89 4.48
CA THR A 12 3.18 5.92 3.59
C THR A 12 2.17 6.65 2.71
N LEU A 13 2.42 6.64 1.41
CA LEU A 13 1.49 7.12 0.39
C LEU A 13 0.56 5.99 0.00
N LEU A 14 -0.76 6.18 0.11
CA LEU A 14 -1.75 5.18 -0.29
C LEU A 14 -2.43 5.65 -1.58
N THR A 15 -2.48 4.79 -2.59
CA THR A 15 -3.21 5.06 -3.83
C THR A 15 -3.86 3.79 -4.40
N SER A 16 -5.09 3.94 -4.87
CA SER A 16 -5.91 2.91 -5.51
C SER A 16 -6.50 3.48 -6.80
N GLY A 17 -6.57 2.67 -7.85
CA GLY A 17 -7.09 3.12 -9.14
C GLY A 17 -6.26 2.64 -10.32
N THR A 18 -6.23 3.45 -11.37
CA THR A 18 -5.56 3.17 -12.64
C THR A 18 -4.10 3.61 -12.64
N LEU A 19 -3.38 3.34 -13.73
CA LEU A 19 -2.00 3.84 -13.89
C LEU A 19 -1.92 5.38 -13.85
N GLY A 20 -2.95 6.09 -14.28
CA GLY A 20 -3.05 7.55 -14.21
C GLY A 20 -3.04 8.05 -12.76
N ASP A 21 -3.66 7.29 -11.85
CA ASP A 21 -3.71 7.62 -10.42
C ASP A 21 -2.42 7.27 -9.70
N VAL A 22 -1.67 6.25 -10.15
CA VAL A 22 -0.45 5.80 -9.47
C VAL A 22 0.78 6.66 -9.82
N ARG A 23 0.91 7.11 -11.07
CA ARG A 23 2.09 7.87 -11.54
C ARG A 23 2.38 9.16 -10.76
N PRO A 24 1.40 10.00 -10.41
CA PRO A 24 1.64 11.20 -9.61
C PRO A 24 2.21 10.87 -8.22
N PHE A 25 1.76 9.77 -7.59
CA PHE A 25 2.25 9.36 -6.28
C PHE A 25 3.67 8.80 -6.32
N VAL A 26 4.06 8.17 -7.43
CA VAL A 26 5.46 7.79 -7.66
C VAL A 26 6.34 9.03 -7.77
N ALA A 27 5.90 10.05 -8.53
CA ALA A 27 6.63 11.31 -8.66
C ALA A 27 6.74 12.05 -7.31
N LEU A 28 5.63 12.13 -6.56
CA LEU A 28 5.59 12.71 -5.23
C LEU A 28 6.52 11.96 -4.26
N GLY A 29 6.45 10.63 -4.22
CA GLY A 29 7.29 9.82 -3.35
C GLY A 29 8.77 10.03 -3.61
N ARG A 30 9.16 10.19 -4.88
CA ARG A 30 10.54 10.54 -5.27
C ARG A 30 10.94 11.93 -4.79
N GLY A 31 10.04 12.90 -4.89
CA GLY A 31 10.26 14.25 -4.34
C GLY A 31 10.51 14.21 -2.83
N LEU A 32 9.68 13.47 -2.11
CA LEU A 32 9.81 13.28 -0.66
C LEU A 32 11.10 12.55 -0.26
N GLN A 33 11.51 11.51 -1.00
CA GLN A 33 12.81 10.86 -0.79
C GLN A 33 13.98 11.84 -1.00
N ARG A 34 13.93 12.67 -2.06
CA ARG A 34 14.96 13.70 -2.30
C ARG A 34 15.00 14.76 -1.20
N ALA A 35 13.86 15.02 -0.55
CA ALA A 35 13.77 15.89 0.62
C ALA A 35 14.21 15.23 1.94
N GLY A 36 14.67 13.97 1.91
CA GLY A 36 15.22 13.25 3.07
C GLY A 36 14.21 12.41 3.85
N TYR A 37 12.98 12.26 3.36
CA TYR A 37 11.97 11.42 4.03
C TYR A 37 12.09 9.95 3.64
N HIS A 38 11.81 9.06 4.59
CA HIS A 38 11.56 7.65 4.30
C HIS A 38 10.15 7.50 3.74
N VAL A 39 10.04 6.99 2.51
CA VAL A 39 8.76 6.92 1.80
C VAL A 39 8.47 5.50 1.36
N ARG A 40 7.21 5.09 1.56
CA ARG A 40 6.63 3.85 1.06
C ARG A 40 5.36 4.14 0.28
N LEU A 41 5.17 3.47 -0.85
CA LEU A 41 3.97 3.58 -1.66
C LEU A 41 3.15 2.29 -1.56
N ALA A 42 1.93 2.42 -1.06
CA ALA A 42 0.95 1.35 -0.91
C ALA A 42 -0.06 1.39 -2.06
N THR A 43 -0.09 0.37 -2.91
CA THR A 43 -1.02 0.27 -4.06
C THR A 43 -1.20 -1.18 -4.51
N HIS A 44 -2.01 -1.42 -5.54
CA HIS A 44 -2.30 -2.77 -6.04
C HIS A 44 -1.04 -3.45 -6.60
N VAL A 45 -1.00 -4.79 -6.46
CA VAL A 45 0.13 -5.65 -6.87
C VAL A 45 0.63 -5.40 -8.30
N PRO A 46 -0.23 -5.19 -9.33
CA PRO A 46 0.24 -4.96 -10.70
C PRO A 46 1.13 -3.72 -10.87
N PHE A 47 1.04 -2.75 -9.96
CA PHE A 47 1.87 -1.55 -9.99
C PHE A 47 3.15 -1.68 -9.16
N GLY A 48 3.39 -2.81 -8.50
CA GLY A 48 4.56 -3.02 -7.65
C GLY A 48 5.88 -2.78 -8.39
N ASP A 49 5.99 -3.22 -9.64
CA ASP A 49 7.21 -3.03 -10.44
C ASP A 49 7.40 -1.57 -10.85
N LEU A 50 6.30 -0.85 -11.09
CA LEU A 50 6.31 0.61 -11.28
C LEU A 50 6.85 1.34 -10.05
N VAL A 51 6.48 0.92 -8.85
CA VAL A 51 6.99 1.52 -7.62
C VAL A 51 8.48 1.21 -7.44
N ARG A 52 8.85 -0.08 -7.53
CA ARG A 52 10.22 -0.55 -7.29
C ARG A 52 11.23 -0.03 -8.29
N ARG A 53 10.90 0.07 -9.58
CA ARG A 53 11.81 0.60 -10.60
C ARG A 53 12.19 2.06 -10.37
N HIS A 54 11.39 2.79 -9.60
CA HIS A 54 11.70 4.16 -9.18
C HIS A 54 12.36 4.20 -7.79
N GLY A 55 12.75 3.06 -7.19
CA GLY A 55 13.46 3.05 -5.90
C GLY A 55 12.60 3.44 -4.69
N LEU A 56 11.28 3.32 -4.81
CA LEU A 56 10.36 3.48 -3.68
C LEU A 56 10.10 2.14 -2.99
N ALA A 57 9.97 2.14 -1.66
CA ALA A 57 9.49 0.97 -0.95
C ALA A 57 8.03 0.70 -1.33
N PHE A 58 7.69 -0.56 -1.61
CA PHE A 58 6.35 -0.97 -2.04
C PHE A 58 5.62 -1.74 -0.94
N ALA A 59 4.35 -1.38 -0.70
CA ALA A 59 3.43 -2.17 0.11
C ALA A 59 2.21 -2.60 -0.73
N PRO A 60 1.90 -3.90 -0.83
CA PRO A 60 0.73 -4.33 -1.58
C PRO A 60 -0.56 -3.98 -0.82
N LEU A 61 -1.50 -3.32 -1.52
CA LEU A 61 -2.84 -3.07 -1.02
C LEU A 61 -3.75 -4.25 -1.37
N ALA A 62 -4.15 -5.01 -0.35
CA ALA A 62 -5.04 -6.15 -0.48
C ALA A 62 -6.52 -5.73 -0.48
N ALA A 63 -6.98 -5.07 -1.54
CA ALA A 63 -8.39 -4.93 -1.87
C ALA A 63 -8.53 -4.36 -3.29
N HIS A 64 -9.05 -5.12 -4.25
CA HIS A 64 -9.60 -4.50 -5.45
C HIS A 64 -11.04 -4.06 -5.17
N PRO A 65 -11.47 -2.86 -5.56
CA PRO A 65 -12.87 -2.45 -5.46
C PRO A 65 -13.83 -3.46 -6.10
N SER A 66 -13.41 -4.09 -7.20
CA SER A 66 -14.12 -5.16 -7.89
C SER A 66 -14.31 -6.43 -7.04
N ASP A 67 -13.40 -6.71 -6.10
CA ASP A 67 -13.55 -7.85 -5.18
C ASP A 67 -14.73 -7.64 -4.18
N LEU A 68 -15.18 -6.40 -3.97
CA LEU A 68 -16.35 -6.09 -3.14
C LEU A 68 -17.66 -6.03 -3.95
N LEU A 69 -17.58 -5.68 -5.24
CA LEU A 69 -18.74 -5.50 -6.12
C LEU A 69 -19.24 -6.80 -6.77
N HIS A 70 -18.42 -7.86 -6.83
CA HIS A 70 -18.80 -9.17 -7.40
C HIS A 70 -19.13 -10.23 -6.34
N ALA A 71 -19.28 -9.84 -5.07
CA ALA A 71 -19.81 -10.75 -4.06
C ALA A 71 -21.32 -10.92 -4.31
N ASP A 72 -21.69 -11.95 -5.08
CA ASP A 72 -23.02 -12.54 -4.98
C ASP A 72 -23.25 -12.93 -3.50
N PRO A 73 -24.31 -12.44 -2.83
CA PRO A 73 -24.55 -12.75 -1.42
C PRO A 73 -24.79 -14.25 -1.15
N ALA A 74 -25.02 -15.06 -2.19
CA ALA A 74 -25.18 -16.52 -2.10
C ALA A 74 -23.91 -17.31 -2.47
N ALA A 75 -22.83 -16.66 -2.94
CA ALA A 75 -21.63 -17.39 -3.32
C ALA A 75 -20.89 -17.94 -2.08
N PRO A 76 -20.49 -19.22 -2.08
CA PRO A 76 -19.70 -19.78 -0.99
C PRO A 76 -18.35 -19.05 -0.90
N PRO A 77 -17.80 -18.87 0.31
CA PRO A 77 -16.51 -18.20 0.47
C PRO A 77 -15.43 -18.94 -0.33
N PRO A 78 -14.56 -18.23 -1.06
CA PRO A 78 -13.50 -18.85 -1.84
C PRO A 78 -12.60 -19.71 -0.94
N ARG A 79 -12.50 -21.00 -1.25
CA ARG A 79 -11.84 -22.02 -0.42
C ARG A 79 -10.32 -21.87 -0.34
N ASP A 80 -9.74 -21.03 -1.19
CA ASP A 80 -8.30 -20.84 -1.40
C ASP A 80 -7.83 -19.40 -1.14
N ARG A 81 -8.72 -18.48 -0.73
CA ARG A 81 -8.38 -17.06 -0.60
C ARG A 81 -8.47 -16.58 0.84
N ALA A 82 -7.32 -16.18 1.39
CA ALA A 82 -7.18 -15.64 2.74
C ALA A 82 -8.19 -14.49 3.01
N PRO A 83 -8.74 -14.38 4.24
CA PRO A 83 -9.90 -13.55 4.53
C PRO A 83 -9.57 -12.06 4.37
N ARG A 84 -10.42 -11.33 3.63
CA ARG A 84 -10.35 -9.87 3.49
C ARG A 84 -11.53 -9.22 4.20
N GLY A 85 -11.23 -8.55 5.31
CA GLY A 85 -12.13 -7.64 6.02
C GLY A 85 -11.34 -6.42 6.49
N ALA A 86 -12.05 -5.41 7.00
CA ALA A 86 -11.54 -4.11 7.46
C ALA A 86 -10.36 -4.15 8.46
N GLY A 87 -9.94 -5.32 8.92
CA GLY A 87 -8.69 -5.55 9.66
C GLY A 87 -7.41 -5.55 8.80
N ALA A 88 -7.50 -5.58 7.47
CA ALA A 88 -6.32 -5.65 6.58
C ALA A 88 -5.54 -4.33 6.51
N THR A 89 -6.21 -3.17 6.55
CA THR A 89 -5.58 -1.85 6.58
C THR A 89 -4.74 -1.62 7.84
N ARG A 90 -5.12 -2.23 8.97
CA ARG A 90 -4.35 -2.15 10.21
C ARG A 90 -3.00 -2.88 10.14
N ARG A 91 -2.89 -3.94 9.31
CA ARG A 91 -1.63 -4.69 9.14
C ARG A 91 -0.64 -4.00 8.20
N VAL A 92 -1.10 -3.22 7.22
CA VAL A 92 -0.22 -2.51 6.26
C VAL A 92 0.59 -1.41 6.96
N VAL A 93 0.03 -0.76 7.98
CA VAL A 93 0.68 0.34 8.70
C VAL A 93 1.64 -0.16 9.80
N ARG A 94 1.49 -1.40 10.30
CA ARG A 94 2.31 -1.93 11.41
C ARG A 94 3.55 -2.74 11.01
N ALA A 95 3.81 -2.94 9.73
CA ALA A 95 5.09 -3.47 9.26
C ALA A 95 6.07 -2.29 9.07
N GLY A 96 6.68 -1.85 10.18
CA GLY A 96 7.79 -0.90 10.24
C GLY A 96 8.88 -1.50 11.10
#